data_AF-A0A7X5DFN8-F1
#
_entry.id   AF-A0A7X5DFN8-F1
#
_cell.length_a   1.000
_cell.length_b   1.000
_cell.length_c   1.000
_cell.angle_alpha   90.00
_cell.angle_beta   90.00
_cell.angle_gamma   90.00
#
_symmetry.space_group_name_H-M   'P 1'
#
loop_
_entity.id
_entity.type
_entity.pdbx_description
1 polymer ?
#
loop_
_entity_poly.entity_id
_entity_poly.type
_entity_poly.pdbx_seq_one_letter_code
_entity_poly.pdbx_strand_id
1 'polypeptide(L)'
;MLKNDELVGILPEGTRRGKTDRVASIHAGVSVIARMAKVPILPMTVRGVEKIKNKGERVRFPKVTVDYGDPILVSDFDFLPKEERVEACTWYAMRESFALFYRVPAEDVDMVALFPETRDYAPVFAEHPIPRHTSDELACAARTVRAEKEAKAAAKVVGTAAKAEGTEKGEGE
;
A
#
# COMPACT_ATOMS: atom_id res chain seq x y z
N MET A 1 1.10 5.05 7.75
CA MET A 1 0.13 6.07 7.28
C MET A 1 0.88 7.13 6.50
N LEU A 2 0.19 7.90 5.63
CA LEU A 2 0.82 9.02 4.92
C LEU A 2 1.23 10.14 5.87
N LYS A 3 1.89 11.18 5.35
CA LYS A 3 2.53 12.24 6.16
C LYS A 3 1.59 12.92 7.17
N ASN A 4 0.29 13.02 6.86
CA ASN A 4 -0.74 13.63 7.72
C ASN A 4 -1.59 12.59 8.47
N ASP A 5 -1.10 11.35 8.63
CA ASP A 5 -1.84 10.22 9.20
C ASP A 5 -3.12 9.83 8.41
N GLU A 6 -3.17 10.21 7.13
CA GLU A 6 -4.28 9.91 6.24
C GLU A 6 -4.16 8.53 5.60
N LEU A 7 -5.34 7.96 5.28
CA LEU A 7 -5.50 6.74 4.51
C LEU A 7 -5.97 7.09 3.09
N VAL A 8 -5.41 6.42 2.09
CA VAL A 8 -5.77 6.62 0.69
C VAL A 8 -6.08 5.26 0.07
N GLY A 9 -7.27 5.15 -0.51
CA GLY A 9 -7.66 4.00 -1.34
C GLY A 9 -7.37 4.29 -2.81
N ILE A 10 -6.65 3.40 -3.48
CA ILE A 10 -6.32 3.52 -4.90
C ILE A 10 -6.71 2.22 -5.61
N LEU A 11 -7.31 2.33 -6.79
CA LEU A 11 -7.55 1.20 -7.68
C LEU A 11 -6.52 1.25 -8.82
N PRO A 12 -5.49 0.38 -8.81
CA PRO A 12 -4.42 0.42 -9.81
C PRO A 12 -4.90 0.22 -11.25
N GLU A 13 -6.05 -0.42 -11.44
CA GLU A 13 -6.67 -0.60 -12.77
C GLU A 13 -7.23 0.70 -13.36
N GLY A 14 -7.59 1.68 -12.51
CA GLY A 14 -8.19 2.96 -12.91
C GLY A 14 -9.59 2.88 -13.56
N THR A 15 -10.09 1.68 -13.86
CA THR A 15 -11.39 1.44 -14.50
C THR A 15 -12.17 0.34 -13.78
N ARG A 16 -13.48 0.25 -14.03
CA ARG A 16 -14.33 -0.82 -13.50
C ARG A 16 -14.37 -1.97 -14.50
N ARG A 17 -14.03 -3.18 -14.05
CA ARG A 17 -14.12 -4.40 -14.86
C ARG A 17 -15.53 -4.64 -15.40
N GLY A 18 -15.62 -5.10 -16.65
CA GLY A 18 -16.88 -5.42 -17.33
C GLY A 18 -17.76 -4.23 -17.72
N LYS A 19 -17.29 -2.98 -17.55
CA LYS A 19 -18.03 -1.77 -17.94
C LYS A 19 -17.43 -1.01 -19.12
N THR A 20 -16.28 -1.45 -19.62
CA THR A 20 -15.51 -0.78 -20.66
C THR A 20 -14.87 -1.84 -21.55
N ASP A 21 -14.72 -1.54 -22.84
CA ASP A 21 -14.10 -2.43 -23.84
C ASP A 21 -12.56 -2.32 -23.89
N ARG A 22 -11.95 -1.61 -22.92
CA ARG A 22 -10.50 -1.45 -22.83
C ARG A 22 -9.89 -2.68 -22.16
N VAL A 23 -8.72 -3.07 -22.66
CA VAL A 23 -7.87 -4.06 -22.02
C VAL A 23 -7.48 -3.54 -20.64
N ALA A 24 -7.58 -4.40 -19.63
CA ALA A 24 -7.20 -4.04 -18.27
C ALA A 24 -5.69 -3.85 -18.17
N SER A 25 -5.26 -2.77 -17.53
CA SER A 25 -3.85 -2.45 -17.31
C SER A 25 -3.57 -2.15 -15.84
N ILE A 26 -2.34 -2.40 -15.38
CA ILE A 26 -1.91 -2.12 -14.02
C ILE A 26 -1.05 -0.85 -14.02
N HIS A 27 -1.47 0.18 -13.28
CA HIS A 27 -0.71 1.42 -13.16
C HIS A 27 0.14 1.41 -11.88
N ALA A 28 1.45 1.63 -12.01
CA ALA A 28 2.42 1.55 -10.91
C ALA A 28 2.33 2.68 -9.86
N GLY A 29 1.38 3.61 -9.99
CA GLY A 29 1.27 4.82 -9.15
C GLY A 29 1.14 4.53 -7.66
N VAL A 30 0.51 3.42 -7.28
CA VAL A 30 0.38 3.01 -5.87
C VAL A 30 1.76 2.78 -5.23
N SER A 31 2.60 2.01 -5.90
CA SER A 31 3.94 1.69 -5.39
C SER A 31 4.88 2.89 -5.42
N VAL A 32 4.69 3.85 -6.35
CA VAL A 32 5.43 5.13 -6.33
C VAL A 32 5.11 5.91 -5.05
N ILE A 33 3.82 6.10 -4.76
CA ILE A 33 3.37 6.84 -3.57
C ILE A 33 3.85 6.14 -2.31
N ALA A 34 3.67 4.81 -2.22
CA ALA A 34 4.07 4.02 -1.07
C ALA A 34 5.59 4.11 -0.81
N ARG A 35 6.40 4.03 -1.87
CA ARG A 35 7.87 4.17 -1.77
C ARG A 35 8.28 5.55 -1.29
N MET A 36 7.70 6.61 -1.84
CA MET A 36 8.02 7.99 -1.47
C MET A 36 7.61 8.29 -0.02
N ALA A 37 6.43 7.81 0.39
CA ALA A 37 5.92 8.01 1.73
C ALA A 37 6.50 7.04 2.77
N LYS A 38 7.19 5.97 2.34
CA LYS A 38 7.70 4.87 3.19
C LYS A 38 6.59 4.23 4.01
N VAL A 39 5.49 3.89 3.34
CA VAL A 39 4.30 3.29 3.96
C VAL A 39 4.00 1.93 3.33
N PRO A 40 3.39 1.00 4.08
CA PRO A 40 2.93 -0.26 3.52
C PRO A 40 1.74 -0.03 2.57
N ILE A 41 1.64 -0.91 1.58
CA ILE A 41 0.45 -1.09 0.75
C ILE A 41 -0.38 -2.20 1.39
N LEU A 42 -1.69 -1.98 1.57
CA LEU A 42 -2.59 -3.00 2.08
C LEU A 42 -3.51 -3.48 0.94
N PRO A 43 -3.29 -4.69 0.39
CA PRO A 43 -4.21 -5.30 -0.57
C PRO A 43 -5.59 -5.42 0.02
N MET A 44 -6.60 -5.10 -0.78
CA MET A 44 -7.98 -5.25 -0.37
C MET A 44 -8.85 -5.60 -1.56
N THR A 45 -9.97 -6.26 -1.29
CA THR A 45 -10.99 -6.53 -2.29
C THR A 45 -12.37 -6.19 -1.76
N VAL A 46 -13.28 -5.85 -2.66
CA VAL A 46 -14.68 -5.60 -2.35
C VAL A 46 -15.54 -6.53 -3.19
N ARG A 47 -16.35 -7.36 -2.53
CA ARG A 47 -17.23 -8.35 -3.18
C ARG A 47 -18.70 -8.00 -2.96
N GLY A 48 -19.54 -8.35 -3.92
CA GLY A 48 -20.98 -8.11 -3.89
C GLY A 48 -21.38 -6.73 -4.43
N VAL A 49 -20.41 -5.84 -4.69
CA VAL A 49 -20.65 -4.52 -5.29
C VAL A 49 -21.11 -4.61 -6.73
N GLU A 50 -20.66 -5.63 -7.45
CA GLU A 50 -21.08 -5.94 -8.81
C GLU A 50 -22.59 -6.26 -8.88
N LYS A 51 -23.18 -6.75 -7.80
CA LYS A 51 -24.61 -7.11 -7.70
C LYS A 51 -25.52 -5.94 -7.34
N ILE A 52 -24.96 -4.78 -6.98
CA ILE A 52 -25.74 -3.60 -6.54
C ILE A 52 -26.51 -2.99 -7.72
N LYS A 53 -25.84 -2.78 -8.86
CA LYS A 53 -26.44 -2.12 -10.01
C LYS A 53 -25.83 -2.61 -11.32
N ASN A 54 -26.54 -3.55 -11.94
CA ASN A 54 -26.27 -3.99 -13.31
C ASN A 54 -26.92 -3.05 -14.33
N LYS A 55 -26.42 -3.07 -15.56
CA LYS A 55 -26.99 -2.29 -16.66
C LYS A 55 -28.41 -2.78 -16.96
N GLY A 56 -29.39 -1.89 -16.92
CA GLY A 56 -30.80 -2.21 -17.18
C GLY A 56 -31.59 -2.72 -15.96
N GLU A 57 -30.95 -2.92 -14.81
CA GLU A 57 -31.64 -3.38 -13.59
C GLU A 57 -31.83 -2.24 -12.56
N ARG A 58 -32.86 -2.37 -11.71
CA ARG A 58 -33.04 -1.51 -10.53
C ARG A 58 -31.95 -1.81 -9.49
N VAL A 59 -31.60 -0.79 -8.72
CA VAL A 59 -30.61 -0.91 -7.62
C VAL A 59 -31.09 -1.93 -6.60
N ARG A 60 -30.20 -2.83 -6.20
CA ARG A 60 -30.40 -3.83 -5.15
C ARG A 60 -29.44 -3.55 -3.98
N PHE A 61 -29.74 -4.13 -2.82
CA PHE A 61 -28.91 -4.04 -1.60
C PHE A 61 -28.36 -5.41 -1.20
N PRO A 62 -27.45 -6.00 -2.01
CA PRO A 62 -26.78 -7.25 -1.65
C PRO A 62 -25.84 -7.04 -0.47
N LYS A 63 -25.46 -8.13 0.20
CA LYS A 63 -24.37 -8.10 1.19
C LYS A 63 -23.06 -7.75 0.49
N VAL A 64 -22.42 -6.66 0.94
CA VAL A 64 -21.08 -6.25 0.52
C VAL A 64 -20.08 -6.71 1.57
N THR A 65 -18.99 -7.33 1.15
CA THR A 65 -17.88 -7.72 2.03
C THR A 65 -16.59 -7.07 1.55
N VAL A 66 -15.80 -6.58 2.49
CA VAL A 66 -14.46 -6.08 2.25
C VAL A 66 -13.49 -7.01 2.97
N ASP A 67 -12.53 -7.55 2.23
CA ASP A 67 -11.46 -8.37 2.80
C ASP A 67 -10.14 -7.63 2.59
N TYR A 68 -9.28 -7.69 3.61
CA TYR A 68 -7.94 -7.12 3.62
C TYR A 68 -6.92 -8.26 3.68
N GLY A 69 -5.84 -8.12 2.92
CA GLY A 69 -4.70 -9.04 2.95
C GLY A 69 -3.61 -8.59 3.90
N ASP A 70 -2.44 -9.20 3.78
CA ASP A 70 -1.25 -8.81 4.52
C ASP A 70 -0.60 -7.56 3.91
N PRO A 71 -0.04 -6.65 4.73
CA PRO A 71 0.63 -5.48 4.24
C PRO A 71 1.93 -5.81 3.48
N ILE A 72 2.18 -5.05 2.42
CA ILE A 72 3.33 -5.20 1.53
C ILE A 72 4.23 -3.96 1.66
N LEU A 73 5.54 -4.17 1.86
CA LEU A 73 6.52 -3.10 1.84
C LEU A 73 7.22 -3.05 0.49
N VAL A 74 7.33 -1.86 -0.10
CA VAL A 74 8.02 -1.68 -1.39
C VAL A 74 9.51 -2.03 -1.28
N SER A 75 10.11 -1.91 -0.08
CA SER A 75 11.50 -2.29 0.19
C SER A 75 11.77 -3.79 0.03
N ASP A 76 10.74 -4.64 0.16
CA ASP A 76 10.92 -6.08 0.02
C ASP A 76 11.26 -6.49 -1.43
N PHE A 77 11.05 -5.58 -2.38
CA PHE A 77 11.35 -5.74 -3.80
C PHE A 77 12.73 -5.19 -4.18
N ASP A 78 13.57 -4.82 -3.21
CA ASP A 78 14.88 -4.22 -3.47
C ASP A 78 15.89 -5.17 -4.14
N PHE A 79 15.61 -6.47 -4.18
CA PHE A 79 16.38 -7.45 -4.95
C PHE A 79 16.22 -7.29 -6.47
N LEU A 80 15.18 -6.62 -6.94
CA LEU A 80 14.94 -6.35 -8.36
C LEU A 80 15.70 -5.10 -8.85
N PRO A 81 15.94 -4.98 -10.17
CA PRO A 81 16.40 -3.74 -10.80
C PRO A 81 15.48 -2.56 -10.43
N LYS A 82 16.06 -1.37 -10.27
CA LYS A 82 15.37 -0.18 -9.75
C LYS A 82 14.15 0.20 -10.57
N GLU A 83 14.22 -0.02 -11.88
CA GLU A 83 13.21 0.28 -12.88
C GLU A 83 11.98 -0.62 -12.73
N GLU A 84 12.16 -1.85 -12.25
CA GLU A 84 11.11 -2.87 -12.16
C GLU A 84 10.42 -2.91 -10.79
N ARG A 85 11.09 -2.50 -9.71
CA ARG A 85 10.57 -2.64 -8.32
C ARG A 85 9.15 -2.15 -8.14
N VAL A 86 8.85 -1.00 -8.73
CA VAL A 86 7.58 -0.30 -8.54
C VAL A 86 6.46 -0.99 -9.31
N GLU A 87 6.76 -1.47 -10.51
CA GLU A 87 5.83 -2.25 -11.32
C GLU A 87 5.57 -3.61 -10.67
N ALA A 88 6.64 -4.33 -10.33
CA ALA A 88 6.62 -5.65 -9.69
C ALA A 88 5.85 -5.62 -8.35
N CYS A 89 6.09 -4.61 -7.51
CA CYS A 89 5.36 -4.43 -6.26
C CYS A 89 3.86 -4.19 -6.49
N THR A 90 3.50 -3.42 -7.52
CA THR A 90 2.09 -3.15 -7.84
C THR A 90 1.41 -4.41 -8.39
N TRP A 91 2.11 -5.13 -9.27
CA TRP A 91 1.65 -6.42 -9.79
C TRP A 91 1.40 -7.41 -8.65
N TYR A 92 2.32 -7.49 -7.68
CA TYR A 92 2.19 -8.38 -6.52
C TYR A 92 0.97 -7.99 -5.68
N ALA A 93 0.81 -6.70 -5.36
CA ALA A 93 -0.36 -6.21 -4.62
C ALA A 93 -1.70 -6.48 -5.35
N MET A 94 -1.71 -6.40 -6.68
CA MET A 94 -2.87 -6.76 -7.50
C MET A 94 -3.18 -8.25 -7.45
N ARG A 95 -2.15 -9.11 -7.54
CA ARG A 95 -2.29 -10.57 -7.39
C ARG A 95 -2.91 -10.93 -6.04
N GLU A 96 -2.38 -10.36 -4.94
CA GLU A 96 -2.93 -10.56 -3.59
C GLU A 96 -4.40 -10.11 -3.50
N SER A 97 -4.75 -8.97 -4.12
CA SER A 97 -6.13 -8.48 -4.15
C SER A 97 -7.08 -9.43 -4.91
N PHE A 98 -6.61 -10.08 -5.98
CA PHE A 98 -7.38 -11.10 -6.71
C PHE A 98 -7.47 -12.43 -5.97
N ALA A 99 -6.41 -12.83 -5.28
CA ALA A 99 -6.42 -14.01 -4.42
C ALA A 99 -7.53 -13.88 -3.37
N LEU A 100 -7.64 -12.72 -2.72
CA LEU A 100 -8.73 -12.40 -1.79
C LEU A 100 -10.11 -12.40 -2.46
N PHE A 101 -10.20 -11.90 -3.70
CA PHE A 101 -11.46 -11.84 -4.44
C PHE A 101 -11.98 -13.23 -4.78
N TYR A 102 -11.12 -14.07 -5.38
CA TYR A 102 -11.44 -15.43 -5.80
C TYR A 102 -11.41 -16.44 -4.65
N ARG A 103 -10.85 -16.07 -3.49
CA ARG A 103 -10.62 -16.94 -2.33
C ARG A 103 -9.79 -18.17 -2.68
N VAL A 104 -8.69 -17.92 -3.38
CA VAL A 104 -7.70 -18.92 -3.77
C VAL A 104 -6.32 -18.50 -3.26
N PRO A 105 -5.37 -19.43 -3.11
CA PRO A 105 -3.97 -19.10 -2.92
C PRO A 105 -3.47 -18.10 -3.97
N ALA A 106 -2.56 -17.20 -3.58
CA ALA A 106 -2.07 -16.16 -4.51
C ALA A 106 -1.29 -16.74 -5.71
N GLU A 107 -0.66 -17.90 -5.55
CA GLU A 107 -0.01 -18.66 -6.62
C GLU A 107 -0.97 -19.19 -7.69
N ASP A 108 -2.25 -19.39 -7.36
CA ASP A 108 -3.28 -19.90 -8.28
C ASP A 108 -3.94 -18.77 -9.11
N VAL A 109 -3.55 -17.51 -8.87
CA VAL A 109 -4.09 -16.37 -9.61
C VAL A 109 -3.39 -16.23 -10.95
N ASP A 110 -4.11 -16.51 -12.04
CA ASP A 110 -3.63 -16.30 -13.40
C ASP A 110 -3.63 -14.81 -13.77
N MET A 111 -2.52 -14.14 -13.47
CA MET A 111 -2.33 -12.72 -13.77
C MET A 111 -2.16 -12.44 -15.26
N VAL A 112 -1.72 -13.42 -16.06
CA VAL A 112 -1.57 -13.26 -17.52
C VAL A 112 -2.95 -13.21 -18.18
N ALA A 113 -3.89 -14.04 -17.75
CA ALA A 113 -5.28 -13.98 -18.21
C ALA A 113 -5.97 -12.67 -17.78
N LEU A 114 -5.65 -12.14 -16.60
CA LEU A 114 -6.23 -10.91 -16.09
C LEU A 114 -5.65 -9.64 -16.75
N PHE A 115 -4.34 -9.63 -17.00
CA PHE A 115 -3.58 -8.48 -17.50
C PHE A 115 -2.59 -8.92 -18.59
N PRO A 116 -3.08 -9.27 -19.79
CA PRO A 116 -2.25 -9.89 -20.84
C PRO A 116 -1.12 -8.99 -21.36
N GLU A 117 -1.26 -7.67 -21.21
CA GLU A 117 -0.25 -6.69 -21.65
C GLU A 117 0.76 -6.33 -20.55
N THR A 118 0.58 -6.83 -19.32
CA THR A 118 1.50 -6.57 -18.21
C THR A 118 2.53 -7.67 -18.12
N ARG A 119 3.79 -7.33 -17.82
CA ARG A 119 4.84 -8.32 -17.60
C ARG A 119 4.45 -9.27 -16.46
N ASP A 120 4.64 -10.57 -16.69
CA ASP A 120 4.43 -11.58 -15.67
C ASP A 120 5.64 -11.67 -14.72
N TYR A 121 5.38 -11.45 -13.43
CA TYR A 121 6.37 -11.55 -12.36
C TYR A 121 6.19 -12.82 -11.52
N ALA A 122 5.23 -13.70 -11.83
CA ALA A 122 5.01 -14.94 -11.11
C ALA A 122 6.27 -15.83 -11.00
N PRO A 123 7.06 -16.05 -12.08
CA PRO A 123 8.28 -16.86 -12.00
C PRO A 123 9.32 -16.23 -11.06
N VAL A 124 9.45 -14.90 -11.12
CA VAL A 124 10.40 -14.13 -10.30
C VAL A 124 10.09 -14.30 -8.81
N PHE A 125 8.82 -14.26 -8.43
CA PHE A 125 8.41 -14.43 -7.04
C PHE A 125 8.36 -15.89 -6.57
N ALA A 126 8.31 -16.86 -7.50
CA ALA A 126 8.50 -18.26 -7.17
C ALA A 126 9.97 -18.55 -6.78
N GLU A 127 10.93 -17.94 -7.48
CA GLU A 127 12.35 -18.03 -7.16
C GLU A 127 12.75 -17.18 -5.95
N HIS A 128 12.13 -16.00 -5.79
CA HIS A 128 12.37 -15.07 -4.71
C HIS A 128 11.08 -14.75 -3.94
N PRO A 129 10.67 -15.62 -2.99
CA PRO A 129 9.49 -15.39 -2.18
C PRO A 129 9.59 -14.09 -1.38
N ILE A 130 8.56 -13.26 -1.46
CA ILE A 130 8.45 -12.01 -0.71
C ILE A 130 8.15 -12.31 0.78
N PRO A 131 8.83 -11.67 1.74
CA PRO A 131 8.52 -11.79 3.16
C PRO A 131 7.06 -11.40 3.46
N ARG A 132 6.43 -12.13 4.39
CA ARG A 132 5.09 -11.79 4.89
C ARG A 132 5.21 -10.95 6.15
N HIS A 133 4.50 -9.83 6.18
CA HIS A 133 4.38 -8.95 7.34
C HIS A 133 2.96 -9.02 7.88
N THR A 134 2.80 -8.76 9.17
CA THR A 134 1.47 -8.63 9.77
C THR A 134 1.10 -7.16 9.97
N SER A 135 -0.20 -6.85 9.96
CA SER A 135 -0.67 -5.50 10.24
C SER A 135 -0.28 -5.04 11.65
N ASP A 136 -0.32 -5.93 12.63
CA ASP A 136 0.02 -5.62 14.03
C ASP A 136 1.50 -5.30 14.21
N GLU A 137 2.39 -6.07 13.57
CA GLU A 137 3.83 -5.83 13.58
C GLU A 137 4.16 -4.44 13.02
N LEU A 138 3.66 -4.13 11.82
CA LEU A 138 3.95 -2.85 11.17
C LEU A 138 3.30 -1.67 11.91
N ALA A 139 2.12 -1.87 12.49
CA ALA A 139 1.46 -0.85 13.31
C ALA A 139 2.26 -0.58 14.59
N CYS A 140 2.77 -1.62 15.25
CA CYS A 140 3.63 -1.49 16.42
C CYS A 140 4.92 -0.73 16.06
N ALA A 141 5.62 -1.16 15.01
CA ALA A 141 6.83 -0.51 14.54
C ALA A 141 6.60 0.97 14.20
N ALA A 142 5.51 1.30 13.51
CA ALA A 142 5.17 2.68 13.17
C ALA A 142 4.91 3.55 14.40
N ARG A 143 4.24 3.02 15.44
CA ARG A 143 4.00 3.73 16.71
C ARG A 143 5.31 4.00 17.44
N THR A 144 6.22 3.03 17.48
CA THR A 144 7.55 3.20 18.11
C THR A 144 8.35 4.29 17.41
N VAL A 145 8.45 4.25 16.08
CA VAL A 145 9.17 5.27 15.29
C VAL A 145 8.56 6.66 15.49
N ARG A 146 7.23 6.75 15.61
CA ARG A 146 6.54 8.02 15.90
C ARG A 146 6.88 8.53 17.29
N ALA A 147 6.79 7.69 18.32
CA ALA A 147 7.12 8.07 19.70
C ALA A 147 8.57 8.54 19.83
N GLU A 148 9.52 7.87 19.15
CA GLU A 148 10.92 8.31 19.12
C GLU A 148 11.11 9.67 18.44
N LYS A 149 10.39 9.93 17.33
CA LYS A 149 10.43 11.23 16.64
C LYS A 149 9.85 12.34 17.50
N GLU A 150 8.73 12.09 18.17
CA GLU A 150 8.08 13.02 19.09
C GLU A 150 8.99 13.33 20.30
N ALA A 151 9.63 12.31 20.89
CA ALA A 151 10.59 12.48 21.98
C ALA A 151 11.82 13.30 21.54
N LYS A 152 12.39 13.00 20.36
CA LYS A 152 13.51 13.78 19.79
C LYS A 152 13.12 15.24 19.51
N ALA A 153 11.91 15.47 19.00
CA ALA A 153 11.40 16.81 18.76
C ALA A 153 11.21 17.58 20.08
N ALA A 154 10.62 16.95 21.10
CA ALA A 154 10.47 17.56 22.42
C ALA A 154 11.83 17.89 23.07
N ALA A 155 12.80 16.98 23.02
CA ALA A 155 14.15 17.22 23.53
C ALA A 155 14.84 18.39 22.80
N LYS A 156 14.65 18.52 21.48
CA LYS A 156 15.18 19.65 20.69
C LYS A 156 14.55 20.97 21.10
N VAL A 157 13.24 21.02 21.38
CA VAL A 157 12.56 22.22 21.86
C VAL A 157 13.10 22.63 23.23
N VAL A 158 13.24 21.69 24.17
CA VAL A 158 13.79 21.94 25.51
C VAL A 158 15.24 22.45 25.43
N GLY A 159 16.08 21.82 24.60
CA GLY A 159 17.47 22.25 24.40
C GLY A 159 17.59 23.63 23.72
N THR A 160 16.64 24.00 22.87
CA THR A 160 16.61 25.34 22.24
C THR A 160 16.16 26.41 23.24
N ALA A 161 15.17 26.11 24.10
CA ALA A 161 14.71 27.00 25.16
C ALA A 161 15.81 27.25 26.22
N ALA A 162 16.51 26.21 26.67
CA ALA A 162 17.62 26.36 27.62
C ALA A 162 18.79 27.20 27.06
N LYS A 163 19.02 27.14 25.74
CA LYS A 163 20.06 27.94 25.07
C LYS A 163 19.66 29.42 24.91
N ALA A 164 18.36 29.70 24.73
CA ALA A 164 17.84 31.06 24.70
C ALA A 164 17.93 31.74 26.09
N GLU A 165 17.52 31.05 27.16
CA GLU A 165 17.60 31.58 28.54
C GLU A 165 19.05 31.76 29.04
N GLY A 166 20.00 30.95 28.55
CA GLY A 166 21.41 31.09 28.85
C GLY A 166 22.10 32.27 28.14
N THR A 167 21.51 32.81 27.07
CA THR A 167 22.07 33.94 26.32
C THR A 167 21.62 35.28 26.94
N GLU A 168 20.40 35.36 27.47
CA GLU A 168 19.90 36.56 28.17
C GLU A 168 20.60 36.84 29.53
N LYS A 169 21.20 35.82 30.17
CA LYS A 169 21.93 36.02 31.43
C LYS A 169 23.40 36.45 31.26
N GLY A 170 23.88 36.62 30.02
CA GLY A 170 25.27 36.95 29.71
C GLY A 170 25.54 38.42 29.32
N GLU A 171 24.53 39.28 29.18
CA GLU A 171 24.68 40.68 28.74
C GLU A 171 24.52 41.70 29.88
N GLY A 172 24.91 41.32 31.10
CA GLY A 172 24.83 42.19 32.28
C GLY A 172 26.09 42.12 33.14
N GLU A 173 27.23 42.52 32.59
CA GLU A 173 28.40 42.98 33.36
C GLU A 173 29.21 44.02 32.57
#